data_AF-A0A376S8Z2-F1
#
_entry.id   AF-A0A376S8Z2-F1
#
_cell.length_a   1.000
_cell.length_b   1.000
_cell.length_c   1.000
_cell.angle_alpha   90.00
_cell.angle_beta   90.00
_cell.angle_gamma   90.00
#
_symmetry.space_group_name_H-M   'P 1'
#
loop_
_entity.id
_entity.type
_entity.pdbx_description
1 polymer ?
#
loop_
_entity_poly.entity_id
_entity_poly.type
_entity_poly.pdbx_seq_one_letter_code
_entity_poly.pdbx_strand_id
1 'polypeptide(L)'
;MNNDNFAPGKTAADYAFSSSASWVGVDATGKVTFKNDGDSNTVIITATPRSGGAIYQTQVRVKGWWVNHGNNLMQLSQAENYCSNQVGNGYTLPRADLLSNGHMRREIGSLYGEWGDMGNYMKEADFYSMVYWSSNSAGAGQQYIVSLETGTQNTYQTYEFFYGACYKQI
;
A
#
# COMPACT_ATOMS: atom_id res chain seq x y z
N MET A 1 -10.68 -9.38 6.59
CA MET A 1 -11.59 -10.42 6.06
C MET A 1 -13.01 -9.88 6.17
N ASN A 2 -13.84 -9.95 5.13
CA ASN A 2 -15.27 -9.66 5.24
C ASN A 2 -15.98 -10.83 5.93
N ASN A 3 -17.12 -10.55 6.59
CA ASN A 3 -17.91 -11.54 7.33
C ASN A 3 -18.44 -12.71 6.48
N ASP A 4 -18.30 -12.64 5.15
CA ASP A 4 -18.77 -13.64 4.20
C ASP A 4 -17.85 -14.88 4.08
N ASN A 5 -16.66 -14.83 4.71
CA ASN A 5 -15.68 -15.92 4.65
C ASN A 5 -15.79 -16.93 5.81
N PHE A 6 -16.74 -16.74 6.72
CA PHE A 6 -16.93 -17.61 7.88
C PHE A 6 -18.12 -18.56 7.69
N ALA A 7 -18.20 -19.59 8.54
CA ALA A 7 -19.36 -20.48 8.56
C ALA A 7 -20.68 -19.69 8.77
N PRO A 8 -21.83 -20.17 8.26
CA PRO A 8 -23.10 -19.47 8.41
C PRO A 8 -23.41 -19.10 9.87
N GLY A 9 -23.78 -17.84 10.10
CA GLY A 9 -24.09 -17.32 11.44
C GLY A 9 -22.88 -17.03 12.32
N LYS A 10 -21.65 -17.17 11.80
CA LYS A 10 -20.42 -16.81 12.51
C LYS A 10 -19.89 -15.46 12.06
N THR A 11 -19.22 -14.79 12.99
CA THR A 11 -18.58 -13.48 12.80
C THR A 11 -17.11 -13.55 13.19
N ALA A 12 -16.33 -12.50 12.90
CA ALA A 12 -14.94 -12.42 13.34
C ALA A 12 -14.75 -12.65 14.85
N ALA A 13 -15.72 -12.23 15.69
CA ALA A 13 -15.66 -12.39 17.15
C ALA A 13 -15.64 -13.87 17.62
N ASP A 14 -16.17 -14.78 16.80
CA ASP A 14 -16.16 -16.23 17.08
C ASP A 14 -14.77 -16.86 16.92
N TYR A 15 -13.79 -16.11 16.42
CA TYR A 15 -12.45 -16.60 16.10
C TYR A 15 -11.37 -15.89 16.92
N ALA A 16 -10.27 -16.61 17.13
CA ALA A 16 -9.00 -16.06 17.56
C ALA A 16 -8.09 -15.96 16.34
N PHE A 17 -7.59 -14.76 16.06
CA PHE A 17 -6.72 -14.51 14.93
C PHE A 17 -5.25 -14.57 15.32
N SER A 18 -4.42 -15.11 14.43
CA SER A 18 -2.96 -15.09 14.56
C SER A 18 -2.28 -14.90 13.21
N SER A 19 -1.04 -14.45 13.26
CA SER A 19 -0.15 -14.29 12.11
C SER A 19 1.10 -15.14 12.31
N SER A 20 1.60 -15.75 11.25
CA SER A 20 2.87 -16.47 11.29
C SER A 20 4.10 -15.55 11.27
N ALA A 21 3.93 -14.26 10.97
CA ALA A 21 5.02 -13.30 10.84
C ALA A 21 4.88 -12.15 11.85
N SER A 22 5.98 -11.80 12.53
CA SER A 22 6.01 -10.75 13.56
C SER A 22 5.78 -9.35 13.00
N TRP A 23 6.14 -9.10 11.74
CA TRP A 23 5.92 -7.83 11.03
C TRP A 23 4.47 -7.66 10.53
N VAL A 24 3.61 -8.68 10.70
CA VAL A 24 2.18 -8.63 10.36
C VAL A 24 1.34 -8.80 11.63
N GLY A 25 0.54 -7.78 11.97
CA GLY A 25 -0.44 -7.84 13.03
C GLY A 25 -1.81 -8.25 12.49
N VAL A 26 -2.60 -8.96 13.32
CA VAL A 26 -4.03 -9.16 13.09
C VAL A 26 -4.75 -8.92 14.41
N ASP A 27 -5.76 -8.05 14.39
CA ASP A 27 -6.52 -7.74 15.60
C ASP A 27 -7.74 -8.66 15.80
N ALA A 28 -8.48 -8.45 16.88
CA ALA A 28 -9.67 -9.26 17.22
C ALA A 28 -10.82 -9.13 16.21
N THR A 29 -10.80 -8.13 15.33
CA THR A 29 -11.78 -7.95 14.25
C THR A 29 -11.34 -8.64 12.95
N GLY A 30 -10.11 -9.17 12.91
CA GLY A 30 -9.52 -9.74 11.70
C GLY A 30 -8.94 -8.68 10.75
N LYS A 31 -8.71 -7.43 11.23
CA LYS A 31 -7.98 -6.41 10.47
C LYS A 31 -6.50 -6.77 10.49
N VAL A 32 -5.94 -6.97 9.30
CA VAL A 32 -4.51 -7.26 9.09
C VAL A 32 -3.78 -5.94 8.90
N THR A 33 -2.65 -5.77 9.58
CA THR A 33 -1.79 -4.57 9.50
C THR A 33 -0.35 -4.99 9.26
N PHE A 34 0.27 -4.44 8.22
CA PHE A 34 1.70 -4.59 7.95
C PHE A 34 2.46 -3.49 8.69
N LYS A 35 3.40 -3.86 9.57
CA LYS A 35 4.00 -2.92 10.54
C LYS A 35 5.38 -2.42 10.12
N ASN A 36 6.17 -3.27 9.49
CA ASN A 36 7.53 -2.99 9.02
C ASN A 36 7.75 -3.72 7.70
N ASP A 37 8.82 -3.37 6.98
CA ASP A 37 9.30 -4.06 5.79
C ASP A 37 9.18 -5.58 5.95
N GLY A 38 8.44 -6.19 5.03
CA GLY A 38 8.33 -7.65 4.96
C GLY A 38 9.64 -8.30 4.52
N ASP A 39 9.63 -9.63 4.50
CA ASP A 39 10.78 -10.47 4.14
C ASP A 39 10.52 -11.34 2.90
N SER A 40 9.52 -10.98 2.09
CA SER A 40 9.07 -11.71 0.90
C SER A 40 8.55 -13.13 1.12
N ASN A 41 8.59 -13.64 2.35
CA ASN A 41 8.06 -14.93 2.71
C ASN A 41 6.54 -14.91 2.74
N THR A 42 5.94 -16.08 2.54
CA THR A 42 4.50 -16.25 2.70
C THR A 42 4.13 -16.14 4.18
N VAL A 43 3.22 -15.22 4.49
CA VAL A 43 2.60 -15.06 5.80
C VAL A 43 1.27 -15.81 5.82
N ILE A 44 1.05 -16.59 6.85
CA ILE A 44 -0.21 -17.30 7.09
C ILE A 44 -0.97 -16.53 8.17
N ILE A 45 -2.14 -16.03 7.81
CA ILE A 45 -3.12 -15.49 8.77
C ILE A 45 -4.11 -16.60 9.08
N THR A 46 -4.22 -16.95 10.36
CA THR A 46 -5.06 -18.05 10.84
C THR A 46 -6.22 -17.49 11.67
N ALA A 47 -7.43 -17.98 11.42
CA ALA A 47 -8.61 -17.75 12.24
C ALA A 47 -9.05 -19.08 12.87
N THR A 48 -8.80 -19.23 14.17
CA THR A 48 -9.11 -20.43 14.94
C THR A 48 -10.44 -20.25 15.68
N PRO A 49 -11.45 -21.11 15.47
CA PRO A 49 -12.74 -20.98 16.13
C PRO A 49 -12.62 -21.23 17.62
N ARG A 50 -13.22 -20.35 18.43
CA ARG A 50 -13.16 -20.44 19.90
C ARG A 50 -13.94 -21.61 20.47
N SER A 51 -15.04 -21.99 19.82
CA SER A 51 -15.91 -23.09 20.22
C SER A 51 -15.52 -24.45 19.61
N GLY A 52 -14.32 -24.54 19.00
CA GLY A 52 -13.95 -25.66 18.14
C GLY A 52 -14.62 -25.60 16.76
N GLY A 53 -14.15 -26.43 15.84
CA GLY A 53 -14.63 -26.47 14.44
C GLY A 53 -13.52 -26.21 13.42
N ALA A 54 -13.91 -25.76 12.22
CA ALA A 54 -12.99 -25.54 11.12
C ALA A 54 -12.08 -24.31 11.35
N ILE A 55 -10.79 -24.51 11.15
CA ILE A 55 -9.79 -23.44 11.10
C ILE A 55 -9.77 -22.86 9.68
N TYR A 56 -9.72 -21.54 9.57
CA TYR A 56 -9.55 -20.85 8.30
C TYR A 56 -8.16 -20.24 8.21
N GLN A 57 -7.53 -20.36 7.04
CA GLN A 57 -6.22 -19.79 6.77
C GLN A 57 -6.24 -19.04 5.45
N THR A 58 -5.54 -17.91 5.42
CA THR A 58 -5.22 -17.20 4.17
C THR A 58 -3.73 -16.95 4.12
N GLN A 59 -3.19 -16.96 2.91
CA GLN A 59 -1.79 -16.70 2.64
C GLN A 59 -1.65 -15.30 2.04
N VAL A 60 -0.66 -14.55 2.51
CA VAL A 60 -0.31 -13.24 1.98
C VAL A 60 1.17 -13.19 1.70
N ARG A 61 1.54 -12.58 0.57
CA ARG A 61 2.93 -12.32 0.22
C ARG A 61 3.06 -10.89 -0.25
N VAL A 62 3.90 -10.13 0.44
CA VAL A 62 4.23 -8.75 0.06
C VAL A 62 5.37 -8.79 -0.95
N LYS A 63 5.22 -8.03 -2.05
CA LYS A 63 6.21 -7.94 -3.14
C LYS A 63 7.07 -6.67 -3.09
N GLY A 64 6.68 -5.73 -2.25
CA GLY A 64 7.38 -4.47 -2.07
C GLY A 64 6.75 -3.64 -0.97
N TRP A 65 7.45 -2.58 -0.60
CA TRP A 65 7.08 -1.72 0.52
C TRP A 65 7.02 -0.27 0.10
N TRP A 66 6.12 0.47 0.76
CA TRP A 66 5.78 1.84 0.44
C TRP A 66 6.08 2.75 1.63
N VAL A 67 6.67 3.91 1.36
CA VAL A 67 6.90 4.97 2.35
C VAL A 67 6.42 6.28 1.76
N ASN A 68 5.57 7.02 2.47
CA ASN A 68 5.21 8.40 2.10
C ASN A 68 6.07 9.40 2.89
N HIS A 69 6.29 10.58 2.32
CA HIS A 69 6.83 11.74 3.04
C HIS A 69 5.74 12.58 3.75
N GLY A 70 4.73 11.92 4.29
CA GLY A 70 3.60 12.56 4.96
C GLY A 70 2.94 13.68 4.16
N ASN A 71 2.59 14.77 4.87
CA ASN A 71 1.87 15.89 4.26
C ASN A 71 2.77 16.90 3.50
N ASN A 72 3.93 16.48 2.98
CA ASN A 72 4.90 17.38 2.35
C ASN A 72 4.82 17.32 0.82
N LEU A 73 4.63 18.49 0.22
CA LEU A 73 4.76 18.70 -1.22
C LEU A 73 6.22 19.02 -1.58
N MET A 74 6.68 18.52 -2.71
CA MET A 74 8.07 18.69 -3.15
C MET A 74 8.18 18.71 -4.67
N GLN A 75 9.24 19.33 -5.20
CA GLN A 75 9.59 19.22 -6.61
C GLN A 75 10.05 17.80 -6.95
N LEU A 76 10.02 17.43 -8.24
CA LEU A 76 10.39 16.09 -8.68
C LEU A 76 11.79 15.67 -8.18
N SER A 77 12.79 16.54 -8.35
CA SER A 77 14.18 16.25 -7.94
C SER A 77 14.32 16.05 -6.43
N GLN A 78 13.48 16.71 -5.64
CA GLN A 78 13.43 16.54 -4.19
C GLN A 78 12.76 15.21 -3.82
N ALA A 79 11.73 14.77 -4.55
CA ALA A 79 11.11 13.45 -4.38
C ALA A 79 12.06 12.31 -4.71
N GLU A 80 12.79 12.44 -5.82
CA GLU A 80 13.83 11.49 -6.20
C GLU A 80 14.91 11.39 -5.13
N ASN A 81 15.42 12.54 -4.67
CA ASN A 81 16.42 12.61 -3.60
C ASN A 81 15.89 12.07 -2.26
N TYR A 82 14.65 12.38 -1.90
CA TYR A 82 14.02 11.87 -0.68
C TYR A 82 13.98 10.34 -0.70
N CYS A 83 13.48 9.73 -1.78
CA CYS A 83 13.39 8.28 -1.87
C CYS A 83 14.75 7.61 -1.93
N SER A 84 15.66 8.09 -2.77
CA SER A 84 16.95 7.40 -2.99
C SER A 84 17.99 7.65 -1.91
N ASN A 85 17.96 8.82 -1.24
CA ASN A 85 19.02 9.20 -0.30
C ASN A 85 18.53 9.35 1.15
N GLN A 86 17.35 9.95 1.38
CA GLN A 86 16.87 10.17 2.74
C GLN A 86 16.20 8.92 3.33
N VAL A 87 15.32 8.29 2.56
CA VAL A 87 14.80 6.96 2.89
C VAL A 87 15.88 5.90 2.63
N GLY A 88 16.51 5.96 1.46
CA GLY A 88 17.68 5.13 1.13
C GLY A 88 17.34 3.64 1.01
N ASN A 89 18.29 2.76 1.30
CA ASN A 89 18.06 1.31 1.47
C ASN A 89 17.31 0.61 0.32
N GLY A 90 17.50 1.06 -0.92
CA GLY A 90 16.86 0.49 -2.12
C GLY A 90 15.49 1.08 -2.46
N TYR A 91 15.03 2.10 -1.72
CA TYR A 91 13.84 2.86 -2.09
C TYR A 91 14.13 3.79 -3.28
N THR A 92 13.14 3.91 -4.16
CA THR A 92 13.18 4.80 -5.33
C THR A 92 11.82 5.44 -5.54
N LEU A 93 11.78 6.52 -6.32
CA LEU A 93 10.52 7.06 -6.82
C LEU A 93 9.93 6.05 -7.83
N PRO A 94 8.75 5.47 -7.57
CA PRO A 94 8.16 4.44 -8.40
C PRO A 94 7.68 5.00 -9.73
N ARG A 95 7.54 4.09 -10.69
CA ARG A 95 6.85 4.38 -11.94
C ARG A 95 5.33 4.49 -11.70
N ALA A 96 4.63 5.17 -12.61
CA ALA A 96 3.19 5.42 -12.52
C ALA A 96 2.38 4.13 -12.51
N ASP A 97 2.85 3.08 -13.20
CA ASP A 97 2.23 1.74 -13.23
C ASP A 97 2.28 1.02 -11.87
N LEU A 98 3.26 1.32 -11.01
CA LEU A 98 3.29 0.84 -9.64
C LEU A 98 2.36 1.63 -8.71
N LEU A 99 2.04 2.88 -9.05
CA LEU A 99 1.11 3.70 -8.28
C LEU A 99 -0.35 3.37 -8.62
N SER A 100 -0.66 3.13 -9.91
CA SER A 100 -2.02 2.85 -10.34
C SER A 100 -2.11 2.09 -11.67
N ASN A 101 -3.19 1.31 -11.82
CA ASN A 101 -3.60 0.68 -13.08
C ASN A 101 -4.54 1.57 -13.94
N GLY A 102 -4.89 2.77 -13.47
CA GLY A 102 -5.74 3.75 -14.14
C GLY A 102 -6.97 4.18 -13.33
N HIS A 103 -7.75 5.11 -13.89
CA HIS A 103 -8.90 5.73 -13.20
C HIS A 103 -9.91 4.69 -12.71
N MET A 104 -10.15 4.69 -11.39
CA MET A 104 -11.08 3.84 -10.65
C MET A 104 -10.86 2.33 -10.86
N ARG A 105 -9.63 1.93 -11.22
CA ARG A 105 -9.31 0.55 -11.55
C ARG A 105 -8.65 -0.18 -10.37
N ARG A 106 -9.37 -1.14 -9.79
CA ARG A 106 -8.91 -2.01 -8.70
C ARG A 106 -8.35 -3.32 -9.24
N GLU A 107 -7.02 -3.45 -9.21
CA GLU A 107 -6.28 -4.60 -9.74
C GLU A 107 -5.00 -4.84 -8.95
N ILE A 108 -4.57 -6.11 -8.89
CA ILE A 108 -3.31 -6.51 -8.26
C ILE A 108 -2.12 -5.94 -9.04
N GLY A 109 -1.11 -5.44 -8.33
CA GLY A 109 0.16 -4.98 -8.90
C GLY A 109 0.44 -3.49 -8.79
N SER A 110 -0.48 -2.68 -8.28
CA SER A 110 -0.27 -1.25 -8.02
C SER A 110 -0.85 -0.82 -6.67
N LEU A 111 -0.32 0.27 -6.10
CA LEU A 111 -0.75 0.80 -4.81
C LEU A 111 -2.25 1.09 -4.78
N TYR A 112 -2.73 1.98 -5.65
CA TYR A 112 -4.17 2.27 -5.74
C TYR A 112 -4.98 1.05 -6.15
N GLY A 113 -4.46 0.21 -7.05
CA GLY A 113 -5.16 -0.97 -7.52
C GLY A 113 -5.49 -1.95 -6.39
N GLU A 114 -4.53 -2.23 -5.52
CA GLU A 114 -4.70 -3.17 -4.41
C GLU A 114 -5.42 -2.53 -3.21
N TRP A 115 -5.12 -1.27 -2.90
CA TRP A 115 -5.52 -0.63 -1.64
C TRP A 115 -6.68 0.36 -1.79
N GLY A 116 -6.89 0.89 -2.99
CA GLY A 116 -7.92 1.89 -3.28
C GLY A 116 -7.48 3.29 -2.88
N ASP A 117 -8.45 4.12 -2.50
CA ASP A 117 -8.19 5.47 -2.02
C ASP A 117 -7.28 5.44 -0.79
N MET A 118 -6.09 6.00 -0.97
CA MET A 118 -5.02 5.92 0.03
C MET A 118 -5.24 6.82 1.23
N GLY A 119 -6.16 7.81 1.17
CA GLY A 119 -6.52 8.61 2.35
C GLY A 119 -7.16 7.80 3.47
N ASN A 120 -7.67 6.59 3.18
CA ASN A 120 -8.15 5.66 4.20
C ASN A 120 -7.03 5.12 5.12
N TYR A 121 -5.76 5.36 4.77
CA TYR A 121 -4.58 4.89 5.49
C TYR A 121 -3.73 6.04 6.05
N MET A 122 -4.29 7.24 6.15
CA MET A 122 -3.58 8.43 6.67
C MET A 122 -3.04 8.22 8.09
N LYS A 123 -3.76 7.53 8.97
CA LYS A 123 -3.32 7.35 10.36
C LYS A 123 -2.26 6.26 10.51
N GLU A 124 -2.35 5.21 9.69
CA GLU A 124 -1.49 4.03 9.80
C GLU A 124 -0.24 4.09 8.92
N ALA A 125 -0.31 4.75 7.77
CA ALA A 125 0.76 4.77 6.75
C ALA A 125 1.08 6.18 6.23
N ASP A 126 0.43 7.22 6.78
CA ASP A 126 0.64 8.63 6.45
C ASP A 126 0.39 8.95 4.97
N PHE A 127 -0.49 8.21 4.29
CA PHE A 127 -0.91 8.49 2.91
C PHE A 127 -2.18 9.34 2.86
N TYR A 128 -2.30 10.15 1.80
CA TYR A 128 -3.42 11.09 1.61
C TYR A 128 -4.09 10.85 0.25
N SER A 129 -5.37 11.23 0.14
CA SER A 129 -6.14 11.26 -1.12
C SER A 129 -5.66 12.42 -2.01
N MET A 130 -4.42 12.33 -2.47
CA MET A 130 -3.70 13.43 -3.13
C MET A 130 -2.97 12.94 -4.39
N VAL A 131 -2.27 13.86 -5.05
CA VAL A 131 -1.53 13.62 -6.28
C VAL A 131 -0.05 13.41 -5.99
N TYR A 132 0.51 12.33 -6.53
CA TYR A 132 1.86 11.86 -6.27
C TYR A 132 2.71 11.86 -7.54
N TRP A 133 3.98 12.22 -7.40
CA TRP A 133 4.98 12.06 -8.45
C TRP A 133 5.20 10.60 -8.81
N SER A 134 5.49 10.36 -10.08
CA SER A 134 6.12 9.12 -10.55
C SER A 134 7.49 9.41 -11.17
N SER A 135 8.29 8.37 -11.41
CA SER A 135 9.58 8.49 -12.11
C SER A 135 9.48 8.47 -13.64
N ASN A 136 8.28 8.30 -14.22
CA ASN A 136 8.11 8.31 -15.67
C ASN A 136 8.10 9.75 -16.21
N SER A 137 9.04 10.06 -17.09
CA SER A 137 8.97 11.28 -17.90
C SER A 137 7.87 11.19 -18.95
N ALA A 138 7.13 12.29 -19.13
CA ALA A 138 6.19 12.49 -20.22
C ALA A 138 6.81 13.31 -21.38
N GLY A 139 8.10 13.64 -21.30
CA GLY A 139 8.80 14.50 -22.25
C GLY A 139 8.57 16.00 -21.98
N ALA A 140 9.31 16.86 -22.68
CA ALA A 140 9.15 18.33 -22.64
C ALA A 140 9.17 18.95 -21.22
N GLY A 141 10.01 18.41 -20.30
CA GLY A 141 10.05 18.88 -18.92
C GLY A 141 8.84 18.49 -18.08
N GLN A 142 8.05 17.51 -18.53
CA GLN A 142 6.91 16.97 -17.81
C GLN A 142 7.18 15.57 -17.27
N GLN A 143 6.46 15.27 -16.20
CA GLN A 143 6.44 13.99 -15.50
C GLN A 143 5.01 13.49 -15.36
N TYR A 144 4.83 12.17 -15.36
CA TYR A 144 3.56 11.60 -14.97
C TYR A 144 3.33 11.72 -13.46
N ILE A 145 2.10 12.05 -13.10
CA ILE A 145 1.58 12.13 -11.74
C ILE A 145 0.37 11.22 -11.61
N VAL A 146 0.08 10.74 -10.39
CA VAL A 146 -1.05 9.85 -10.12
C VAL A 146 -1.83 10.35 -8.92
N SER A 147 -3.15 10.53 -9.06
CA SER A 147 -4.06 10.73 -7.94
C SER A 147 -4.24 9.40 -7.20
N LEU A 148 -3.87 9.34 -5.92
CA LEU A 148 -4.11 8.17 -5.06
C LEU A 148 -5.49 8.17 -4.41
N GLU A 149 -6.35 9.12 -4.76
CA GLU A 149 -7.80 9.10 -4.48
C GLU A 149 -8.55 8.25 -5.53
N THR A 150 -8.15 8.37 -6.79
CA THR A 150 -8.90 7.81 -7.93
C THR A 150 -8.09 6.90 -8.84
N GLY A 151 -6.76 6.82 -8.65
CA GLY A 151 -5.85 6.11 -9.56
C GLY A 151 -5.61 6.83 -10.89
N THR A 152 -6.10 8.06 -11.06
CA THR A 152 -5.99 8.79 -12.34
C THR A 152 -4.58 9.27 -12.60
N GLN A 153 -4.09 9.05 -13.82
CA GLN A 153 -2.78 9.53 -14.28
C GLN A 153 -2.93 10.82 -15.09
N ASN A 154 -2.04 11.78 -14.85
CA ASN A 154 -1.93 13.04 -15.59
C ASN A 154 -0.44 13.37 -15.84
N THR A 155 -0.16 14.45 -16.57
CA THR A 155 1.21 14.96 -16.78
C THR A 155 1.33 16.40 -16.31
N TYR A 156 2.44 16.74 -15.64
CA TYR A 156 2.71 18.08 -15.12
C TYR A 156 4.19 18.46 -15.23
N GLN A 157 4.48 19.76 -15.20
CA GLN A 157 5.83 20.32 -15.28
C GLN A 157 6.67 19.97 -14.05
N THR A 158 7.94 19.62 -14.24
CA THR A 158 8.81 19.12 -13.15
C THR A 158 9.14 20.13 -12.04
N TYR A 159 8.89 21.42 -12.27
CA TYR A 159 9.08 22.49 -11.27
C TYR A 159 7.88 22.67 -10.32
N GLU A 160 6.76 21.98 -10.57
CA GLU A 160 5.59 21.97 -9.70
C GLU A 160 5.84 21.16 -8.42
N PHE A 161 4.85 21.15 -7.53
CA PHE A 161 4.95 20.51 -6.21
C PHE A 161 3.85 19.47 -6.02
N PHE A 162 4.24 18.21 -5.85
CA PHE A 162 3.35 17.08 -5.56
C PHE A 162 3.93 16.21 -4.45
N TYR A 163 3.14 15.26 -3.96
CA TYR A 163 3.59 14.32 -2.93
C TYR A 163 4.57 13.29 -3.50
N GLY A 164 5.45 12.75 -2.63
CA GLY A 164 6.40 11.70 -2.99
C GLY A 164 6.11 10.41 -2.22
N ALA A 165 5.82 9.33 -2.94
CA ALA A 165 5.76 7.98 -2.39
C ALA A 165 6.98 7.21 -2.87
N CYS A 166 7.68 6.55 -1.97
CA CYS A 166 8.86 5.75 -2.26
C CYS A 166 8.50 4.28 -2.25
N TYR A 167 9.07 3.53 -3.19
CA TYR A 167 8.85 2.10 -3.32
C TYR A 167 10.16 1.34 -3.29
N LYS A 168 10.16 0.22 -2.57
CA LYS A 168 11.23 -0.77 -2.59
C LYS A 168 10.66 -2.15 -2.87
N GLN A 169 11.21 -2.84 -3.85
CA GLN A 169 10.91 -4.25 -4.08
C GLN A 169 11.62 -5.11 -3.03
N ILE A 170 10.94 -6.13 -2.52
CA ILE A 170 11.46 -7.11 -1.54
C ILE A 170 11.51 -8.48 -2.20
#